data_AF-A0A6L4Y684-F1
#
_entry.id   AF-A0A6L4Y684-F1
#
_cell.length_a   1.000
_cell.length_b   1.000
_cell.length_c   1.000
_cell.angle_alpha   90.00
_cell.angle_beta   90.00
_cell.angle_gamma   90.00
#
_symmetry.space_group_name_H-M   'P 1'
#
loop_
_entity.id
_entity.type
_entity.pdbx_description
1 polymer ?
#
loop_
_entity_poly.entity_id
_entity_poly.type
_entity_poly.pdbx_seq_one_letter_code
_entity_poly.pdbx_strand_id
1 'polypeptide(L)'
;HFLPTLAKKGATIGANATIICGNTIGRYALIGAGAVVTKNVPDYAIVTGNPARVKGWACECGLKLNFVNSVAVCSNCNKQYRKKGLTLRKIS
;
A
#
# COMPACT_ATOMS: atom_id res chain seq x y z
N HIS A 1 19.96 -18.45 8.47
CA HIS A 1 19.59 -17.17 9.09
C HIS A 1 18.23 -16.73 8.53
N PHE A 2 17.22 -16.48 9.37
CA PHE A 2 15.89 -16.05 8.89
C PHE A 2 15.91 -14.55 8.55
N LEU A 3 15.27 -14.16 7.44
CA LEU A 3 15.10 -12.75 7.07
C LEU A 3 13.80 -12.21 7.68
N PRO A 4 13.82 -11.08 8.40
CA PRO A 4 12.62 -10.52 9.00
C PRO A 4 11.67 -9.95 7.94
N THR A 5 10.37 -10.13 8.14
CA THR A 5 9.30 -9.52 7.34
C THR A 5 8.58 -8.50 8.21
N LEU A 6 8.74 -7.22 7.89
CA LEU A 6 8.15 -6.13 8.68
C LEU A 6 6.81 -5.68 8.10
N ALA A 7 5.72 -5.93 8.81
CA ALA A 7 4.42 -5.31 8.53
C ALA A 7 4.27 -4.03 9.38
N LYS A 8 4.20 -2.86 8.73
CA LYS A 8 4.00 -1.59 9.43
C LYS A 8 2.53 -1.37 9.80
N LYS A 9 2.29 -0.37 10.65
CA LYS A 9 0.96 0.03 11.16
C LYS A 9 -0.10 0.11 10.04
N GLY A 10 -1.23 -0.55 10.26
CA GLY A 10 -2.42 -0.47 9.40
C GLY A 10 -2.28 -1.15 8.05
N ALA A 11 -1.19 -1.89 7.80
CA ALA A 11 -1.06 -2.70 6.59
C ALA A 11 -2.13 -3.80 6.57
N THR A 12 -2.76 -3.98 5.41
CA THR A 12 -3.78 -5.01 5.17
C THR A 12 -3.22 -6.06 4.23
N ILE A 13 -3.23 -7.32 4.67
CA ILE A 13 -2.80 -8.47 3.87
C ILE A 13 -4.04 -9.22 3.43
N GLY A 14 -4.32 -9.21 2.13
CA GLY A 14 -5.45 -9.91 1.54
C GLY A 14 -5.36 -11.43 1.69
N ALA A 15 -6.50 -12.08 1.62
CA ALA A 15 -6.60 -13.54 1.77
C ALA A 15 -5.66 -14.26 0.79
N ASN A 16 -4.96 -15.29 1.26
CA ASN A 16 -4.03 -16.09 0.47
C ASN A 16 -2.89 -15.29 -0.20
N ALA A 17 -2.54 -14.10 0.30
CA ALA A 17 -1.35 -13.39 -0.16
C ALA A 17 -0.08 -14.04 0.41
N THR A 18 0.98 -14.10 -0.40
CA THR A 18 2.28 -14.65 -0.02
C THR A 18 3.32 -13.53 0.01
N ILE A 19 4.13 -13.46 1.07
CA ILE A 19 5.17 -12.43 1.22
C ILE A 19 6.53 -13.11 1.33
N ILE A 20 7.42 -12.85 0.38
CA ILE A 20 8.80 -13.34 0.45
C ILE A 20 9.51 -12.65 1.63
N CYS A 21 10.25 -13.43 2.41
CA CYS A 21 10.98 -12.94 3.59
C CYS A 21 12.00 -11.85 3.24
N GLY A 22 12.27 -10.95 4.18
CA GLY A 22 13.15 -9.78 3.97
C GLY A 22 12.45 -8.56 3.39
N ASN A 23 11.16 -8.65 3.05
CA ASN A 23 10.39 -7.52 2.54
C ASN A 23 9.62 -6.80 3.65
N THR A 24 9.54 -5.48 3.52
CA THR A 24 8.75 -4.59 4.37
C THR A 24 7.45 -4.22 3.68
N ILE A 25 6.33 -4.32 4.40
CA ILE A 25 5.03 -3.80 3.99
C ILE A 25 4.82 -2.43 4.64
N GLY A 26 4.62 -1.42 3.79
CA GLY A 26 4.42 -0.04 4.19
C GLY A 26 3.17 0.19 5.06
N ARG A 27 3.13 1.34 5.74
CA ARG A 27 1.98 1.76 6.56
C ARG A 27 0.75 1.87 5.68
N TYR A 28 -0.39 1.32 6.11
CA TYR A 28 -1.65 1.37 5.36
C TYR A 28 -1.56 0.84 3.92
N ALA A 29 -0.55 0.03 3.59
CA ALA A 29 -0.49 -0.66 2.31
C ALA A 29 -1.56 -1.75 2.25
N LEU A 30 -2.11 -1.97 1.07
CA LEU A 30 -3.14 -2.98 0.80
C LEU A 30 -2.57 -4.02 -0.16
N ILE A 31 -2.29 -5.21 0.35
CA ILE A 31 -1.91 -6.37 -0.44
C ILE A 31 -3.20 -7.06 -0.90
N GLY A 32 -3.42 -7.15 -2.20
CA GLY A 32 -4.58 -7.84 -2.76
C GLY A 32 -4.56 -9.33 -2.45
N ALA A 33 -5.75 -9.95 -2.47
CA ALA A 33 -5.88 -11.39 -2.31
C ALA A 33 -5.07 -12.14 -3.38
N GLY A 34 -4.42 -13.24 -2.98
CA GLY A 34 -3.58 -14.06 -3.87
C GLY A 34 -2.31 -13.37 -4.40
N ALA A 35 -1.95 -12.18 -3.92
CA ALA A 35 -0.76 -11.48 -4.40
C ALA A 35 0.53 -12.09 -3.86
N VAL A 36 1.59 -12.11 -4.67
CA VAL A 36 2.92 -12.61 -4.28
C VAL A 36 3.91 -11.44 -4.19
N VAL A 37 4.19 -11.00 -2.97
CA VAL A 37 5.07 -9.85 -2.70
C VAL A 37 6.53 -10.27 -2.76
N THR A 38 7.23 -9.77 -3.78
CA THR A 38 8.65 -10.07 -4.02
C THR A 38 9.58 -8.89 -3.72
N LYS A 39 9.04 -7.72 -3.39
CA LYS A 39 9.78 -6.47 -3.12
C LYS A 39 9.08 -5.68 -2.01
N ASN A 40 9.80 -4.76 -1.37
CA ASN A 40 9.22 -3.81 -0.42
C ASN A 40 8.00 -3.08 -1.00
N VAL A 41 6.95 -2.96 -0.20
CA VAL A 41 5.70 -2.30 -0.57
C VAL A 41 5.68 -0.91 0.06
N PRO A 42 5.53 0.18 -0.72
CA PRO A 42 5.47 1.53 -0.17
C PRO A 42 4.27 1.77 0.74
N ASP A 43 4.37 2.75 1.63
CA ASP A 43 3.26 3.19 2.49
C ASP A 43 2.05 3.59 1.63
N TYR A 44 0.85 3.15 1.98
CA TYR A 44 -0.40 3.40 1.26
C TYR A 44 -0.53 2.71 -0.11
N ALA A 45 0.46 1.94 -0.56
CA ALA A 45 0.38 1.30 -1.88
C ALA A 45 -0.65 0.18 -1.91
N ILE A 46 -1.42 0.12 -3.00
CA ILE A 46 -2.27 -1.03 -3.34
C ILE A 46 -1.48 -1.90 -4.31
N VAL A 47 -1.18 -3.14 -3.93
CA VAL A 47 -0.45 -4.10 -4.79
C VAL A 47 -1.28 -5.33 -5.07
N THR A 48 -1.24 -5.85 -6.30
CA THR A 48 -1.95 -7.09 -6.67
C THR A 48 -1.13 -7.91 -7.68
N GLY A 49 -1.48 -9.19 -7.82
CA GLY A 49 -0.91 -10.10 -8.80
C GLY A 49 0.28 -10.93 -8.31
N ASN A 50 0.74 -11.83 -9.17
CA ASN A 50 1.93 -12.67 -8.97
C ASN A 50 2.86 -12.51 -10.19
N PRO A 51 4.01 -11.81 -10.07
CA PRO A 51 4.49 -11.09 -8.88
C PRO A 51 3.72 -9.79 -8.63
N ALA A 52 3.59 -9.39 -7.37
CA ALA A 52 2.81 -8.22 -6.96
C ALA A 52 3.36 -6.93 -7.60
N ARG A 53 2.45 -6.08 -8.09
CA ARG A 53 2.76 -4.76 -8.68
C ARG A 53 1.83 -3.70 -8.12
N VAL A 54 2.34 -2.48 -7.97
CA VAL A 54 1.55 -1.32 -7.54
C VAL A 54 0.48 -1.02 -8.58
N LYS A 55 -0.79 -1.03 -8.17
CA LYS A 55 -1.96 -0.68 -8.99
C LYS A 55 -2.62 0.64 -8.57
N GLY A 56 -2.23 1.19 -7.43
CA GLY A 56 -2.78 2.46 -6.94
C GLY A 56 -2.34 2.74 -5.51
N TRP A 57 -3.06 3.67 -4.88
CA TRP A 57 -2.84 4.05 -3.49
C TRP A 57 -4.16 4.02 -2.74
N ALA A 58 -4.11 3.66 -1.47
CA ALA A 58 -5.25 3.61 -0.56
C ALA A 58 -5.15 4.72 0.48
N CYS A 59 -6.30 5.17 0.95
CA CYS A 59 -6.44 5.98 2.15
C CYS A 59 -6.27 5.10 3.40
N GLU A 60 -5.99 5.70 4.55
CA GLU A 60 -6.03 5.04 5.87
C GLU A 60 -7.38 4.36 6.16
N CYS A 61 -8.47 4.80 5.53
CA CYS A 61 -9.79 4.19 5.68
C CYS A 61 -10.05 3.03 4.70
N GLY A 62 -9.06 2.61 3.92
CA GLY A 62 -9.15 1.48 2.99
C GLY A 62 -9.69 1.81 1.60
N LEU A 63 -10.18 3.02 1.35
CA LEU A 63 -10.65 3.41 0.00
C LEU A 63 -9.49 3.76 -0.94
N LYS A 64 -9.65 3.39 -2.21
CA LYS A 64 -8.72 3.77 -3.28
C LYS A 64 -8.75 5.29 -3.50
N LEU A 65 -7.56 5.88 -3.61
CA LEU A 65 -7.37 7.30 -3.88
C LEU A 65 -7.29 7.56 -5.39
N ASN A 66 -8.03 8.56 -5.85
CA ASN A 66 -7.95 9.09 -7.21
C ASN A 66 -7.18 10.42 -7.17
N PHE A 67 -6.11 10.52 -7.96
CA PHE A 67 -5.24 11.69 -7.96
C PHE A 67 -5.60 12.64 -9.10
N VAL A 68 -5.77 13.91 -8.77
CA VAL A 68 -5.87 15.03 -9.70
C VAL A 68 -4.71 15.97 -9.40
N ASN A 69 -3.86 16.26 -10.39
CA ASN A 69 -2.66 17.10 -10.21
C ASN A 69 -1.78 16.68 -9.02
N SER A 70 -1.57 15.36 -8.86
CA SER A 70 -0.79 14.74 -7.76
C SER A 70 -1.37 14.89 -6.35
N VAL A 71 -2.61 15.38 -6.22
CA VAL A 71 -3.34 15.47 -4.95
C VAL A 71 -4.57 14.56 -5.01
N ALA A 72 -4.87 13.86 -3.91
CA ALA A 72 -6.08 13.05 -3.77
C ALA A 72 -6.80 13.40 -2.47
N VAL A 73 -8.11 13.51 -2.53
CA VAL A 73 -8.99 13.65 -1.37
C VAL A 73 -9.80 12.36 -1.25
N CYS A 74 -9.82 11.76 -0.06
CA CYS A 74 -10.61 10.57 0.17
C CYS A 74 -12.10 10.92 0.31
N SER A 75 -12.96 10.27 -0.46
CA SER A 75 -14.41 10.49 -0.44
C SER A 75 -15.11 10.07 0.87
N ASN A 76 -14.50 9.21 1.68
CA ASN A 76 -15.12 8.70 2.91
C ASN A 76 -14.69 9.44 4.18
N CYS A 77 -13.45 9.91 4.26
CA CYS A 77 -12.92 10.53 5.48
C CYS A 77 -12.30 11.91 5.26
N ASN A 78 -12.41 12.47 4.04
CA ASN A 78 -11.93 13.80 3.66
C ASN A 78 -10.43 14.06 3.86
N LYS A 79 -9.65 13.03 4.26
CA LYS A 79 -8.19 13.11 4.35
C LYS A 79 -7.58 13.40 2.98
N GLN A 80 -6.55 14.25 2.99
CA GLN A 80 -5.87 14.68 1.78
C GLN A 80 -4.48 14.07 1.69
N TYR A 81 -4.09 13.70 0.48
CA TYR A 81 -2.80 13.05 0.20
C TYR A 81 -2.13 13.70 -0.99
N ARG A 82 -0.81 13.86 -0.92
CA ARG A 82 0.03 14.31 -2.03
C ARG A 82 0.97 13.18 -2.45
N LYS A 83 1.03 12.92 -3.75
CA LYS A 83 1.93 11.95 -4.35
C LYS A 83 3.18 12.64 -4.90
N LYS A 84 4.36 12.10 -4.59
CA LYS A 84 5.64 12.45 -5.22
C LYS A 84 6.32 11.16 -5.65
N GLY A 85 6.22 10.79 -6.93
CA GLY A 85 6.72 9.51 -7.45
C GLY A 85 6.03 8.30 -6.79
N LEU A 86 6.81 7.49 -6.07
CA LEU A 86 6.33 6.33 -5.30
C LEU A 86 6.12 6.63 -3.80
N THR A 87 6.13 7.90 -3.41
CA THR A 87 5.86 8.29 -2.02
C THR A 87 4.53 9.01 -1.93
N LEU A 88 3.70 8.57 -0.99
CA LEU A 88 2.46 9.24 -0.63
C LEU A 88 2.63 9.89 0.75
N ARG A 89 2.25 11.17 0.87
CA ARG A 89 2.23 11.89 2.13
C ARG A 89 0.82 12.38 2.42
N LYS A 90 0.35 12.16 3.65
CA LYS A 90 -0.86 12.79 4.17
C LYS A 90 -0.61 14.28 4.39
N ILE A 91 -1.56 15.12 3.98
CA ILE A 91 -1.52 16.59 4.12
C ILE A 91 -2.40 17.03 5.30
N SER A 92 -3.58 16.40 5.44
CA SER A 92 -4.59 16.70 6.47
C SER A 92 -5.28 15.42 6.93
#